data_AF-K7MCC6-F1
#
_entry.id   AF-K7MCC6-F1
#
_cell.length_a   1.000
_cell.length_b   1.000
_cell.length_c   1.000
_cell.angle_alpha   90.00
_cell.angle_beta   90.00
_cell.angle_gamma   90.00
#
_symmetry.space_group_name_H-M   'P 1'
#
loop_
_entity.id
_entity.type
_entity.pdbx_description
1 polymer ?
#
loop_
_entity_poly.entity_id
_entity_poly.type
_entity_poly.pdbx_seq_one_letter_code
_entity_poly.pdbx_strand_id
1 'polypeptide(L)'
;MLKVREQESDSSQQIEEDWRRHRSDTYGFQNGAAVPVPTSTQPNRFYVHSATSHGAMNNVRKDLIHDFPQKTIFDFFNENDLSFDVYYQNMLATLFFKCLHKLKNAVKLHDYALKFKKHALKGKLLNYVVVEQRYFDVEVFPTNDDHPSQDVAVEQMFVKEVYEVLRKSLQWEEMAVLITYDEHGGFYDHVTTSVEGVPNADGIIGPRPYYFRFDRLGVRVPTFIISPWIDKGTGDIPFTKVVLLPITKSINYWCKLFYVALHYQQRVANILLSQAKARRIVVVTY
;
A
#
# COMPACT_ATOMS: atom_id res chain seq x y z
N MET A 1 30.58 21.18 14.73
CA MET A 1 29.35 20.63 15.33
C MET A 1 28.14 21.57 15.17
N LEU A 2 28.27 22.88 15.44
CA LEU A 2 27.18 23.85 15.26
C LEU A 2 26.70 23.99 13.79
N LYS A 3 27.61 24.10 12.81
CA LYS A 3 27.25 24.25 11.38
C LYS A 3 26.45 23.08 10.78
N VAL A 4 26.66 21.85 11.27
CA VAL A 4 25.93 20.67 10.76
C VAL A 4 24.48 20.68 11.25
N ARG A 5 24.26 21.05 12.53
CA ARG A 5 22.91 21.18 13.10
C ARG A 5 22.10 22.30 12.44
N GLU A 6 22.74 23.40 12.04
CA GLU A 6 22.06 24.48 11.31
C GLU A 6 21.59 24.01 9.92
N GLN A 7 22.43 23.28 9.18
CA GLN A 7 22.06 22.73 7.86
C GLN A 7 20.94 21.67 7.94
N GLU A 8 20.94 20.81 8.97
CA GLU A 8 19.86 19.84 9.21
C GLU A 8 18.54 20.53 9.60
N SER A 9 18.61 21.67 10.29
CA SER A 9 17.41 22.44 10.67
C SER A 9 16.80 23.16 9.46
N ASP A 10 17.62 23.72 8.56
CA ASP A 10 17.17 24.38 7.33
C ASP A 10 16.54 23.39 6.35
N SER A 11 17.12 22.19 6.19
CA SER A 11 16.54 21.16 5.32
C SER A 11 15.19 20.67 5.86
N SER A 12 15.07 20.47 7.17
CA SER A 12 13.83 20.05 7.82
C SER A 12 12.72 21.11 7.70
N GLN A 13 13.05 22.38 7.90
CA GLN A 13 12.09 23.48 7.72
C GLN A 13 11.66 23.63 6.26
N GLN A 14 12.59 23.52 5.31
CA GLN A 14 12.27 23.57 3.89
C GLN A 14 11.41 22.39 3.44
N ILE A 15 11.66 21.19 3.98
CA ILE A 15 10.79 20.02 3.81
C ILE A 15 9.40 20.33 4.36
N GLU A 16 9.26 20.86 5.59
CA GLU A 16 7.96 21.20 6.17
C GLU A 16 7.21 22.29 5.39
N GLU A 17 7.91 23.32 4.89
CA GLU A 17 7.34 24.35 4.02
C GLU A 17 6.91 23.81 2.66
N ASP A 18 7.71 22.95 2.06
CA ASP A 18 7.36 22.27 0.81
C ASP A 18 6.14 21.38 1.05
N TRP A 19 6.09 20.59 2.12
CA TRP A 19 4.91 19.82 2.52
C TRP A 19 3.69 20.73 2.72
N ARG A 20 3.85 21.90 3.36
CA ARG A 20 2.77 22.89 3.51
C ARG A 20 2.29 23.46 2.16
N ARG A 21 3.20 23.76 1.22
CA ARG A 21 2.86 24.23 -0.13
C ARG A 21 2.11 23.16 -0.92
N HIS A 22 2.55 21.90 -0.85
CA HIS A 22 1.90 20.77 -1.53
C HIS A 22 0.56 20.37 -0.89
N ARG A 23 0.21 20.87 0.32
CA ARG A 23 -1.13 20.70 0.86
C ARG A 23 -2.21 21.31 -0.04
N SER A 24 -1.90 22.13 -1.05
CA SER A 24 -2.91 22.62 -2.01
C SER A 24 -3.54 21.51 -2.86
N ASP A 25 -2.93 20.33 -2.91
CA ASP A 25 -3.39 19.24 -3.76
C ASP A 25 -4.47 18.35 -3.09
N THR A 26 -5.21 17.64 -3.93
CA THR A 26 -6.40 16.81 -3.64
C THR A 26 -6.03 15.51 -2.92
N TYR A 27 -5.95 15.53 -1.58
CA TYR A 27 -5.74 14.32 -0.75
C TYR A 27 -6.81 14.17 0.34
N GLY A 28 -7.18 12.92 0.58
CA GLY A 28 -7.94 12.48 1.74
C GLY A 28 -7.02 11.78 2.75
N PHE A 29 -7.27 12.01 4.02
CA PHE A 29 -6.59 11.32 5.11
C PHE A 29 -7.59 10.40 5.81
N GLN A 30 -7.23 9.14 6.03
CA GLN A 30 -8.13 8.21 6.70
C GLN A 30 -7.74 8.07 8.19
N ASN A 31 -8.45 8.79 9.07
CA ASN A 31 -8.23 8.79 10.52
C ASN A 31 -8.60 7.50 11.28
N GLY A 32 -8.83 6.38 10.59
CA GLY A 32 -9.33 5.14 11.21
C GLY A 32 -8.74 3.87 10.59
N ALA A 33 -7.67 4.02 9.84
CA ALA A 33 -6.99 2.94 9.18
C ALA A 33 -6.25 2.06 10.22
N ALA A 34 -6.65 0.81 10.40
CA ALA A 34 -5.95 -0.21 11.21
C ALA A 34 -5.28 -1.31 10.36
N VAL A 35 -4.13 -1.80 10.81
CA VAL A 35 -3.49 -2.93 10.14
C VAL A 35 -4.35 -4.19 10.22
N PRO A 36 -4.33 -5.05 9.20
CA PRO A 36 -5.19 -6.22 9.14
C PRO A 36 -5.01 -7.18 10.32
N VAL A 37 -3.78 -7.34 10.82
CA VAL A 37 -3.45 -8.23 11.93
C VAL A 37 -2.43 -7.61 12.89
N PRO A 38 -2.51 -7.87 14.20
CA PRO A 38 -1.57 -7.36 15.20
C PRO A 38 -0.24 -8.14 15.17
N THR A 39 0.50 -8.03 14.08
CA THR A 39 1.79 -8.69 13.89
C THR A 39 2.74 -7.87 13.00
N SER A 40 3.89 -8.46 12.68
CA SER A 40 4.97 -7.90 11.87
C SER A 40 4.58 -7.65 10.40
N THR A 41 5.47 -6.92 9.73
CA THR A 41 5.55 -6.59 8.31
C THR A 41 4.88 -7.58 7.33
N GLN A 42 5.44 -8.78 7.14
CA GLN A 42 5.10 -9.63 5.98
C GLN A 42 3.65 -10.12 5.99
N PRO A 43 3.10 -10.65 7.10
CA PRO A 43 1.68 -10.94 7.17
C PRO A 43 0.80 -9.76 6.76
N ASN A 44 1.05 -8.55 7.28
CA ASN A 44 0.25 -7.37 6.94
C ASN A 44 0.39 -6.97 5.46
N ARG A 45 1.59 -7.05 4.88
CA ARG A 45 1.79 -6.86 3.43
C ARG A 45 1.05 -7.89 2.59
N PHE A 46 0.94 -9.14 3.05
CA PHE A 46 0.17 -10.15 2.33
C PHE A 46 -1.32 -9.81 2.25
N TYR A 47 -1.87 -9.23 3.32
CA TYR A 47 -3.25 -8.75 3.32
C TYR A 47 -3.50 -7.65 2.27
N VAL A 48 -2.53 -6.78 1.98
CA VAL A 48 -2.66 -5.72 0.96
C VAL A 48 -2.98 -6.30 -0.42
N HIS A 49 -2.34 -7.42 -0.79
CA HIS A 49 -2.44 -7.96 -2.15
C HIS A 49 -3.28 -9.23 -2.27
N SER A 50 -3.59 -9.94 -1.17
CA SER A 50 -4.26 -11.25 -1.25
C SER A 50 -5.44 -11.43 -0.30
N ALA A 51 -5.72 -10.39 0.46
CA ALA A 51 -6.76 -10.37 1.45
C ALA A 51 -6.64 -11.38 2.62
N THR A 52 -5.46 -11.99 2.79
CA THR A 52 -5.12 -12.90 3.89
C THR A 52 -3.59 -12.98 4.01
N SER A 53 -3.07 -13.42 5.16
CA SER A 53 -1.67 -13.83 5.30
C SER A 53 -1.44 -15.32 5.06
N HIS A 54 -2.48 -16.07 4.68
CA HIS A 54 -2.42 -17.54 4.54
C HIS A 54 -1.94 -18.24 5.81
N GLY A 55 -2.40 -17.75 6.97
CA GLY A 55 -1.99 -18.26 8.27
C GLY A 55 -0.61 -17.79 8.75
N ALA A 56 0.14 -17.02 7.97
CA ALA A 56 1.40 -16.45 8.43
C ALA A 56 1.16 -15.48 9.58
N MET A 57 1.90 -15.68 10.67
CA MET A 57 1.77 -14.92 11.90
C MET A 57 2.98 -14.04 12.21
N ASN A 58 4.08 -14.16 11.47
CA ASN A 58 5.34 -13.45 11.74
C ASN A 58 6.25 -13.49 10.49
N ASN A 59 7.41 -12.83 10.56
CA ASN A 59 8.41 -12.80 9.49
C ASN A 59 9.37 -14.02 9.54
N VAL A 60 8.90 -15.21 9.93
CA VAL A 60 9.78 -16.38 10.01
C VAL A 60 10.28 -16.76 8.62
N ARG A 61 11.59 -16.65 8.40
CA ARG A 61 12.26 -16.90 7.12
C ARG A 61 11.89 -18.25 6.51
N LYS A 62 11.74 -19.29 7.33
CA LYS A 62 11.34 -20.63 6.85
C LYS A 62 9.97 -20.62 6.17
N ASP A 63 9.02 -19.88 6.73
CA ASP A 63 7.66 -19.78 6.19
C ASP A 63 7.66 -18.89 4.94
N LEU A 64 8.52 -17.87 4.90
CA LEU A 64 8.71 -16.99 3.75
C LEU A 64 9.42 -17.64 2.55
N ILE A 65 10.15 -18.74 2.76
CA ILE A 65 10.77 -19.52 1.68
C ILE A 65 9.73 -20.37 0.93
N HIS A 66 8.61 -20.68 1.56
CA HIS A 66 7.52 -21.40 0.92
C HIS A 66 6.66 -20.44 0.10
N ASP A 67 6.24 -20.88 -1.08
CA ASP A 67 5.32 -20.11 -1.92
C ASP A 67 3.99 -19.87 -1.18
N PHE A 68 3.49 -18.64 -1.24
CA PHE A 68 2.16 -18.27 -0.77
C PHE A 68 1.13 -18.51 -1.87
N PRO A 69 0.28 -19.55 -1.79
CA PRO A 69 -0.57 -20.02 -2.90
C PRO A 69 -1.93 -19.33 -2.96
N GLN A 70 -2.25 -18.45 -2.01
CA GLN A 70 -3.53 -17.76 -1.95
C GLN A 70 -3.76 -16.91 -3.20
N LYS A 71 -5.03 -16.74 -3.55
CA LYS A 71 -5.42 -15.91 -4.70
C LYS A 71 -5.10 -14.45 -4.41
N THR A 72 -4.47 -13.78 -5.36
CA THR A 72 -4.05 -12.38 -5.20
C THR A 72 -4.80 -11.45 -6.14
N ILE A 73 -4.67 -10.15 -5.90
CA ILE A 73 -5.07 -9.11 -6.85
C ILE A 73 -4.33 -9.26 -8.19
N PHE A 74 -3.11 -9.80 -8.21
CA PHE A 74 -2.39 -10.06 -9.45
C PHE A 74 -3.08 -11.15 -10.29
N ASP A 75 -3.62 -12.19 -9.65
CA ASP A 75 -4.46 -13.19 -10.33
C ASP A 75 -5.76 -12.55 -10.82
N PHE A 76 -6.40 -11.69 -10.02
CA PHE A 76 -7.60 -10.96 -10.46
C PHE A 76 -7.38 -10.19 -11.76
N PHE A 77 -6.32 -9.40 -11.82
CA PHE A 77 -6.03 -8.57 -12.99
C PHE A 77 -5.76 -9.45 -14.21
N ASN A 78 -4.93 -10.48 -14.04
CA ASN A 78 -4.66 -11.47 -15.09
C ASN A 78 -5.92 -12.18 -15.61
N GLU A 79 -6.88 -12.50 -14.75
CA GLU A 79 -8.14 -13.18 -15.12
C GLU A 79 -9.16 -12.27 -15.79
N ASN A 80 -8.99 -10.95 -15.73
CA ASN A 80 -9.96 -9.96 -16.22
C ASN A 80 -9.39 -9.07 -17.33
N ASP A 81 -8.35 -9.54 -18.04
CA ASP A 81 -7.66 -8.81 -19.12
C ASP A 81 -7.16 -7.41 -18.68
N LEU A 82 -6.89 -7.25 -17.39
CA LEU A 82 -6.24 -6.09 -16.81
C LEU A 82 -4.77 -6.38 -16.58
N SER A 83 -3.96 -5.32 -16.52
CA SER A 83 -2.51 -5.45 -16.37
C SER A 83 -2.00 -4.74 -15.13
N PHE A 84 -0.88 -5.23 -14.60
CA PHE A 84 -0.21 -4.67 -13.44
C PHE A 84 1.29 -4.60 -13.67
N ASP A 85 1.95 -3.71 -12.94
CA ASP A 85 3.41 -3.62 -12.84
C ASP A 85 3.82 -3.51 -11.37
N VAL A 86 5.00 -4.04 -11.04
CA VAL A 86 5.68 -3.84 -9.76
C VAL A 86 7.00 -3.12 -10.02
N TYR A 87 7.24 -2.02 -9.31
CA TYR A 87 8.48 -1.25 -9.37
C TYR A 87 9.18 -1.37 -8.02
N TYR A 88 10.39 -1.91 -7.98
CA TYR A 88 11.10 -2.19 -6.72
C TYR A 88 12.48 -1.56 -6.68
N GLN A 89 12.96 -1.20 -5.48
CA GLN A 89 14.30 -0.62 -5.31
C GLN A 89 15.40 -1.65 -5.00
N ASN A 90 15.12 -2.69 -4.21
CA ASN A 90 16.13 -3.71 -3.88
C ASN A 90 15.57 -5.14 -3.78
N MET A 91 14.53 -5.36 -2.97
CA MET A 91 13.85 -6.64 -2.78
C MET A 91 12.41 -6.52 -3.28
N LEU A 92 11.88 -7.60 -3.83
CA LEU A 92 10.47 -7.71 -4.19
C LEU A 92 9.75 -8.52 -3.12
N ALA A 93 9.04 -7.87 -2.20
CA ALA A 93 8.21 -8.60 -1.23
C ALA A 93 7.00 -9.24 -1.93
N THR A 94 6.52 -8.63 -3.02
CA THR A 94 5.48 -9.23 -3.87
C THR A 94 5.86 -10.63 -4.38
N LEU A 95 7.15 -10.94 -4.59
CA LEU A 95 7.60 -12.27 -5.02
C LEU A 95 7.35 -13.40 -4.01
N PHE A 96 6.88 -13.12 -2.79
CA PHE A 96 6.40 -14.19 -1.90
C PHE A 96 5.16 -14.91 -2.47
N PHE A 97 4.36 -14.25 -3.31
CA PHE A 97 3.18 -14.88 -3.91
C PHE A 97 3.53 -15.81 -5.07
N LYS A 98 3.05 -17.05 -4.99
CA LYS A 98 3.22 -18.08 -6.01
C LYS A 98 2.79 -17.63 -7.42
N CYS A 99 1.75 -16.79 -7.50
CA CYS A 99 1.23 -16.32 -8.77
C CYS A 99 2.26 -15.51 -9.56
N LEU A 100 3.19 -14.81 -8.90
CA LEU A 100 4.20 -13.97 -9.53
C LEU A 100 5.42 -14.76 -10.05
N HIS A 101 5.58 -16.02 -9.66
CA HIS A 101 6.64 -16.90 -10.19
C HIS A 101 6.37 -17.41 -11.62
N LYS A 102 5.16 -17.18 -12.15
CA LYS A 102 4.82 -17.52 -13.54
C LYS A 102 5.66 -16.67 -14.49
N LEU A 103 6.36 -17.29 -15.46
CA LEU A 103 7.27 -16.60 -16.41
C LEU A 103 6.65 -15.36 -17.08
N LYS A 104 5.35 -15.42 -17.41
CA LYS A 104 4.60 -14.28 -17.99
C LYS A 104 4.55 -13.02 -17.11
N ASN A 105 4.78 -13.16 -15.81
CA ASN A 105 4.78 -12.04 -14.87
C ASN A 105 6.18 -11.45 -14.67
N ALA A 106 7.26 -12.14 -15.08
CA ALA A 106 8.63 -11.61 -14.94
C ALA A 106 8.82 -10.28 -15.68
N VAL A 107 8.14 -10.09 -16.82
CA VAL A 107 8.18 -8.83 -17.61
C VAL A 107 7.42 -7.66 -16.98
N LYS A 108 6.71 -7.90 -15.87
CA LYS A 108 5.93 -6.91 -15.11
C LYS A 108 6.67 -6.40 -13.87
N LEU A 109 7.88 -6.92 -13.62
CA LEU A 109 8.73 -6.58 -12.49
C LEU A 109 9.83 -5.66 -13.01
N HIS A 110 9.89 -4.43 -12.49
CA HIS A 110 10.74 -3.38 -13.01
C HIS A 110 11.60 -2.78 -11.91
N ASP A 111 12.86 -2.51 -12.22
CA ASP A 111 13.70 -1.65 -11.38
C ASP A 111 13.07 -0.24 -11.30
N TYR A 112 12.88 0.25 -10.08
CA TYR A 112 12.25 1.54 -9.81
C TYR A 112 13.02 2.70 -10.47
N ALA A 113 14.33 2.78 -10.23
CA ALA A 113 15.17 3.88 -10.69
C ALA A 113 15.25 3.96 -12.23
N LEU A 114 15.25 2.81 -12.90
CA LEU A 114 15.35 2.73 -14.36
C LEU A 114 14.01 2.99 -15.08
N LYS A 115 12.88 2.60 -14.48
CA LYS A 115 11.60 2.49 -15.21
C LYS A 115 10.48 3.35 -14.67
N PHE A 116 10.33 3.52 -13.35
CA PHE A 116 9.12 4.10 -12.76
C PHE A 116 8.82 5.50 -13.30
N LYS A 117 9.75 6.45 -13.10
CA LYS A 117 9.63 7.83 -13.59
C LYS A 117 9.44 7.90 -15.12
N LYS A 118 10.17 7.06 -15.86
CA LYS A 118 10.07 7.00 -17.33
C LYS A 118 8.69 6.50 -17.78
N HIS A 119 8.13 5.50 -17.11
CA HIS A 119 6.81 4.95 -17.44
C HIS A 119 5.71 5.94 -17.05
N ALA A 120 5.79 6.55 -15.86
CA ALA A 120 4.86 7.58 -15.41
C ALA A 120 4.80 8.78 -16.37
N LEU A 121 5.95 9.36 -16.73
CA LEU A 121 6.00 10.53 -17.63
C LEU A 121 5.55 10.21 -19.06
N LYS A 122 5.72 8.96 -19.51
CA LYS A 122 5.28 8.51 -20.84
C LYS A 122 3.83 7.99 -20.86
N GLY A 123 3.10 8.06 -19.75
CA GLY A 123 1.74 7.52 -19.65
C GLY A 123 1.68 6.00 -19.91
N LYS A 124 2.65 5.25 -19.38
CA LYS A 124 2.76 3.80 -19.55
C LYS A 124 2.43 3.00 -18.30
N LEU A 125 2.02 3.65 -17.21
CA LEU A 125 1.60 2.93 -16.01
C LEU A 125 0.32 2.13 -16.31
N LEU A 126 0.30 0.90 -15.82
CA LEU A 126 -0.79 -0.06 -16.03
C LEU A 126 -1.92 0.16 -15.00
N ASN A 127 -2.91 -0.73 -14.99
CA ASN A 127 -4.11 -0.56 -14.18
C ASN A 127 -3.83 -0.69 -12.67
N TYR A 128 -2.91 -1.56 -12.28
CA TYR A 128 -2.45 -1.70 -10.90
C TYR A 128 -0.94 -1.60 -10.84
N VAL A 129 -0.44 -0.66 -10.04
CA VAL A 129 0.99 -0.40 -9.91
C VAL A 129 1.37 -0.54 -8.45
N VAL A 130 2.34 -1.39 -8.16
CA VAL A 130 2.96 -1.48 -6.84
C VAL A 130 4.30 -0.79 -6.89
N VAL A 131 4.57 0.08 -5.93
CA VAL A 131 5.88 0.68 -5.72
C VAL A 131 6.43 0.14 -4.40
N GLU A 132 7.50 -0.65 -4.49
CA GLU A 132 8.21 -1.23 -3.36
C GLU A 132 9.47 -0.43 -3.07
N GLN A 133 9.61 -0.07 -1.80
CA GLN A 133 10.68 0.73 -1.27
C GLN A 133 11.96 -0.07 -1.03
N ARG A 134 12.99 0.56 -0.44
CA ARG A 134 14.27 -0.08 -0.12
C ARG A 134 14.24 -0.59 1.31
N TYR A 135 14.04 -1.90 1.44
CA TYR A 135 13.87 -2.58 2.74
C TYR A 135 15.14 -2.81 3.55
N PHE A 136 16.32 -2.67 2.95
CA PHE A 136 17.60 -2.92 3.62
C PHE A 136 18.65 -1.93 3.14
N ASP A 137 19.56 -1.56 4.05
CA ASP A 137 20.68 -0.70 3.73
C ASP A 137 21.59 -1.40 2.72
N VAL A 138 21.97 -0.67 1.68
CA VAL A 138 23.08 -1.04 0.80
C VAL A 138 24.13 0.06 1.00
N GLU A 139 25.43 -0.27 0.89
CA GLU A 139 26.56 0.59 1.32
C GLU A 139 26.47 2.08 0.89
N VAL A 140 25.84 2.37 -0.25
CA VAL A 140 25.68 3.73 -0.82
C VAL A 140 24.25 4.28 -0.70
N PHE A 141 23.30 3.43 -0.31
CA PHE A 141 21.87 3.64 -0.44
C PHE A 141 21.15 3.21 0.85
N PRO A 142 20.88 4.13 1.79
CA PRO A 142 20.21 3.81 3.05
C PRO A 142 18.77 3.35 2.80
N THR A 143 18.22 2.55 3.70
CA THR A 143 16.80 2.20 3.73
C THR A 143 15.90 3.44 3.62
N ASN A 144 14.74 3.23 3.02
CA ASN A 144 13.68 4.21 2.98
C ASN A 144 12.36 3.46 3.15
N ASP A 145 12.09 2.98 4.36
CA ASP A 145 10.88 2.23 4.65
C ASP A 145 10.24 2.64 5.98
N ASP A 146 10.68 3.78 6.55
CA ASP A 146 10.27 4.28 7.86
C ASP A 146 10.49 3.28 9.02
N HIS A 147 11.26 2.20 8.82
CA HIS A 147 11.49 1.21 9.88
C HIS A 147 12.46 1.76 10.93
N PRO A 148 12.16 1.67 12.24
CA PRO A 148 13.10 2.07 13.29
C PRO A 148 14.42 1.29 13.22
N SER A 149 15.59 1.90 13.40
CA SER A 149 15.87 3.28 13.83
C SER A 149 16.25 4.22 12.68
N GLN A 150 15.73 4.00 11.48
CA GLN A 150 16.12 4.73 10.27
C GLN A 150 15.58 6.16 10.27
N ASP A 151 16.17 7.02 9.45
CA ASP A 151 15.77 8.43 9.35
C ASP A 151 14.47 8.58 8.54
N VAL A 152 13.40 8.97 9.23
CA VAL A 152 12.08 9.23 8.66
C VAL A 152 12.15 10.26 7.53
N ALA A 153 13.08 11.22 7.56
CA ALA A 153 13.22 12.21 6.50
C ALA A 153 13.57 11.57 5.15
N VAL A 154 14.38 10.50 5.15
CA VAL A 154 14.76 9.77 3.94
C VAL A 154 13.54 9.12 3.29
N GLU A 155 12.63 8.58 4.10
CA GLU A 155 11.41 7.99 3.58
C GLU A 155 10.39 9.05 3.15
N GLN A 156 10.19 10.11 3.94
CA GLN A 156 9.30 11.20 3.51
C GLN A 156 9.76 11.85 2.20
N MET A 157 11.07 11.86 1.91
CA MET A 157 11.60 12.24 0.59
C MET A 157 11.20 11.26 -0.53
N PHE A 158 11.17 9.96 -0.25
CA PHE A 158 10.73 8.94 -1.21
C PHE A 158 9.22 9.03 -1.49
N VAL A 159 8.38 9.14 -0.45
CA VAL A 159 6.93 9.44 -0.60
C VAL A 159 6.74 10.65 -1.52
N LYS A 160 7.48 11.73 -1.26
CA LYS A 160 7.42 12.96 -2.04
C LYS A 160 7.84 12.73 -3.49
N GLU A 161 8.92 12.00 -3.74
CA GLU A 161 9.38 11.67 -5.09
C GLU A 161 8.31 10.91 -5.88
N VAL A 162 7.76 9.85 -5.28
CA VAL A 162 6.71 9.04 -5.90
C VAL A 162 5.51 9.91 -6.23
N TYR A 163 5.04 10.72 -5.27
CA TYR A 163 3.94 11.65 -5.47
C TYR A 163 4.20 12.63 -6.64
N GLU A 164 5.36 13.29 -6.66
CA GLU A 164 5.69 14.26 -7.72
C GLU A 164 5.81 13.62 -9.11
N VAL A 165 6.34 12.39 -9.18
CA VAL A 165 6.41 11.63 -10.43
C VAL A 165 5.01 11.30 -10.95
N LEU A 166 4.11 10.85 -10.08
CA LEU A 166 2.73 10.53 -10.43
C LEU A 166 1.93 11.79 -10.80
N ARG A 167 2.11 12.88 -10.06
CA ARG A 167 1.45 14.18 -10.30
C ARG A 167 1.82 14.78 -11.66
N LYS A 168 3.03 14.52 -12.14
CA LYS A 168 3.55 14.93 -13.46
C LYS A 168 3.18 13.94 -14.58
N SER A 169 2.56 12.80 -14.27
CA SER A 169 2.17 11.81 -15.26
C SER A 169 1.04 12.33 -16.16
N LEU A 170 1.10 11.98 -17.44
CA LEU A 170 -0.01 12.17 -18.39
C LEU A 170 -1.30 11.45 -17.98
N GLN A 171 -1.21 10.52 -17.04
CA GLN A 171 -2.32 9.71 -16.54
C GLN A 171 -2.83 10.18 -15.17
N TRP A 172 -2.32 11.29 -14.60
CA TRP A 172 -2.67 11.76 -13.25
C TRP A 172 -4.18 11.91 -13.05
N GLU A 173 -4.88 12.50 -14.02
CA GLU A 173 -6.33 12.69 -14.05
C GLU A 173 -7.14 11.38 -14.09
N GLU A 174 -6.46 10.22 -14.13
CA GLU A 174 -7.02 8.86 -14.12
C GLU A 174 -6.38 7.96 -13.04
N MET A 175 -5.68 8.55 -12.05
CA MET A 175 -5.02 7.83 -10.96
C MET A 175 -5.69 8.01 -9.58
N ALA A 176 -5.65 6.92 -8.82
CA ALA A 176 -5.71 6.96 -7.38
C ALA A 176 -4.47 6.35 -6.77
N VAL A 177 -3.88 7.06 -5.80
CA VAL A 177 -2.67 6.64 -5.10
C VAL A 177 -3.06 6.28 -3.68
N LEU A 178 -2.75 5.05 -3.27
CA LEU A 178 -2.86 4.58 -1.90
C LEU A 178 -1.46 4.50 -1.30
N ILE A 179 -1.29 5.19 -0.17
CA ILE A 179 -0.10 5.09 0.65
C ILE A 179 -0.51 4.60 2.03
N THR A 180 0.11 3.52 2.51
CA THR A 180 -0.20 2.91 3.81
C THR A 180 1.05 2.33 4.45
N TYR A 181 0.98 2.03 5.73
CA TYR A 181 1.99 1.30 6.46
C TYR A 181 1.52 -0.12 6.79
N ASP A 182 2.46 -1.06 6.91
CA ASP A 182 2.23 -2.45 7.21
C ASP A 182 2.14 -2.73 8.71
N GLU A 183 2.83 -1.94 9.53
CA GLU A 183 2.75 -1.96 10.98
C GLU A 183 2.90 -0.57 11.60
N HIS A 184 2.67 -0.51 12.91
CA HIS A 184 2.69 0.71 13.70
C HIS A 184 4.06 0.99 14.36
N GLY A 185 5.08 0.18 14.08
CA GLY A 185 6.43 0.32 14.64
C GLY A 185 6.56 0.19 16.16
N GLY A 186 5.52 -0.28 16.87
CA GLY A 186 5.50 -0.30 18.35
C GLY A 186 5.03 1.00 19.00
N PHE A 187 4.67 2.02 18.23
CA PHE A 187 4.22 3.32 18.76
C PHE A 187 2.81 3.25 19.37
N TYR A 188 2.59 3.99 20.44
CA TYR A 188 1.27 4.03 21.10
C TYR A 188 0.21 4.67 20.19
N ASP A 189 -0.94 4.01 20.09
CA ASP A 189 -2.17 4.60 19.58
C ASP A 189 -3.28 4.46 20.63
N HIS A 190 -4.10 5.51 20.78
CA HIS A 190 -5.14 5.55 21.80
C HIS A 190 -6.42 4.82 21.40
N VAL A 191 -6.59 4.44 20.13
CA VAL A 191 -7.81 3.76 19.67
C VAL A 191 -7.69 2.26 19.86
N THR A 192 -8.67 1.68 20.56
CA THR A 192 -8.77 0.24 20.77
C THR A 192 -8.95 -0.49 19.45
N THR A 193 -8.21 -1.57 19.24
CA THR A 193 -8.31 -2.36 17.99
C THR A 193 -9.64 -3.10 17.92
N SER A 194 -10.25 -3.13 16.73
CA SER A 194 -11.54 -3.79 16.56
C SER A 194 -11.41 -5.32 16.60
N VAL A 195 -12.31 -5.96 17.32
CA VAL A 195 -12.52 -7.42 17.34
C VAL A 195 -13.88 -7.82 16.77
N GLU A 196 -14.75 -6.84 16.49
CA GLU A 196 -16.11 -7.08 16.06
C GLU A 196 -16.19 -7.16 14.54
N GLY A 197 -16.85 -8.21 14.05
CA GLY A 197 -17.11 -8.39 12.62
C GLY A 197 -15.86 -8.52 11.77
N VAL A 198 -14.68 -8.76 12.36
CA VAL A 198 -13.41 -8.93 11.65
C VAL A 198 -13.41 -10.32 11.00
N PRO A 199 -13.44 -10.37 9.67
CA PRO A 199 -13.54 -11.62 8.95
C PRO A 199 -12.17 -12.31 8.77
N ASN A 200 -12.18 -13.65 8.63
CA ASN A 200 -11.02 -14.47 8.26
C ASN A 200 -11.32 -15.25 6.95
N ALA A 201 -10.61 -14.96 5.86
CA ALA A 201 -11.12 -15.17 4.49
C ALA A 201 -10.99 -16.63 4.06
N ASP A 202 -9.82 -17.16 4.39
CA ASP A 202 -9.41 -18.51 4.08
C ASP A 202 -9.73 -19.45 5.24
N GLY A 203 -10.19 -18.92 6.38
CA GLY A 203 -10.53 -19.67 7.58
C GLY A 203 -9.32 -20.34 8.22
N ILE A 204 -8.10 -19.99 7.81
CA ILE A 204 -6.88 -20.59 8.35
C ILE A 204 -6.68 -20.07 9.77
N ILE A 205 -6.40 -20.99 10.69
CA ILE A 205 -6.00 -20.67 12.05
C ILE A 205 -4.47 -20.76 12.10
N GLY A 206 -3.84 -19.78 12.73
CA GLY A 206 -2.40 -19.72 12.89
C GLY A 206 -1.84 -20.95 13.62
N PRO A 207 -0.56 -21.28 13.43
CA PRO A 207 0.05 -22.46 14.00
C PRO A 207 0.14 -22.42 15.55
N ARG A 208 0.54 -23.55 16.13
CA ARG A 208 0.96 -23.63 17.53
C ARG A 208 2.09 -22.62 17.82
N PRO A 209 2.18 -22.08 19.05
CA PRO A 209 1.32 -22.35 20.21
C PRO A 209 0.08 -21.42 20.31
N TYR A 210 -0.05 -20.42 19.44
CA TYR A 210 -0.97 -19.31 19.64
C TYR A 210 -2.38 -19.54 19.07
N TYR A 211 -2.51 -20.33 18.00
CA TYR A 211 -3.81 -20.60 17.35
C TYR A 211 -4.59 -19.32 17.01
N PHE A 212 -3.88 -18.33 16.49
CA PHE A 212 -4.46 -17.02 16.18
C PHE A 212 -5.53 -17.16 15.09
N ARG A 213 -6.73 -16.64 15.35
CA ARG A 213 -7.92 -16.87 14.52
C ARG A 213 -8.12 -15.85 13.40
N PHE A 214 -7.27 -14.82 13.34
CA PHE A 214 -7.38 -13.72 12.37
C PHE A 214 -8.74 -12.99 12.43
N ASP A 215 -9.32 -12.92 13.63
CA ASP A 215 -10.63 -12.32 13.94
C ASP A 215 -10.49 -11.01 14.73
N ARG A 216 -9.35 -10.33 14.59
CA ARG A 216 -9.11 -8.99 15.14
C ARG A 216 -8.14 -8.19 14.29
N LEU A 217 -8.32 -6.87 14.28
CA LEU A 217 -7.40 -5.93 13.66
C LEU A 217 -6.22 -5.62 14.60
N GLY A 218 -5.15 -5.10 14.02
CA GLY A 218 -4.05 -4.49 14.76
C GLY A 218 -4.23 -3.00 14.98
N VAL A 219 -3.13 -2.34 15.33
CA VAL A 219 -3.07 -0.91 15.66
C VAL A 219 -3.32 -0.05 14.41
N ARG A 220 -3.78 1.20 14.62
CA ARG A 220 -3.91 2.16 13.53
C ARG A 220 -2.58 2.50 12.87
N VAL A 221 -2.63 2.75 11.56
CA VAL A 221 -1.51 3.19 10.73
C VAL A 221 -1.91 4.40 9.89
N PRO A 222 -0.97 5.30 9.56
CA PRO A 222 -1.22 6.38 8.63
C PRO A 222 -1.64 5.85 7.27
N THR A 223 -2.62 6.49 6.64
CA THR A 223 -3.11 6.06 5.33
C THR A 223 -3.67 7.21 4.55
N PHE A 224 -3.18 7.34 3.32
CA PHE A 224 -3.50 8.42 2.41
C PHE A 224 -4.10 7.85 1.15
N ILE A 225 -5.19 8.46 0.70
CA ILE A 225 -5.72 8.24 -0.63
C ILE A 225 -5.62 9.57 -1.35
N ILE A 226 -4.81 9.61 -2.38
CA ILE A 226 -4.48 10.83 -3.11
C ILE A 226 -4.98 10.66 -4.53
N SER A 227 -5.78 11.63 -4.98
CA SER A 227 -6.39 11.55 -6.29
C SER A 227 -7.01 12.89 -6.68
N PRO A 228 -7.00 13.28 -7.97
CA PRO A 228 -7.69 14.49 -8.47
C PRO A 228 -9.16 14.59 -8.06
N TRP A 229 -9.81 13.47 -7.75
CA TRP A 229 -11.24 13.42 -7.43
C TRP A 229 -11.54 13.43 -5.93
N ILE A 230 -10.52 13.57 -5.07
CA ILE A 230 -10.71 13.62 -3.62
C ILE A 230 -10.53 15.05 -3.16
N ASP A 231 -11.59 15.63 -2.60
CA ASP A 231 -11.49 16.96 -2.01
C ASP A 231 -10.45 16.96 -0.88
N LYS A 232 -9.64 18.02 -0.88
CA LYS A 232 -8.60 18.23 0.11
C LYS A 232 -9.17 18.17 1.53
N GLY A 233 -8.50 17.44 2.40
CA GLY A 233 -8.85 17.40 3.82
C GLY A 233 -10.10 16.59 4.14
N THR A 234 -10.54 15.72 3.21
CA THR A 234 -11.56 14.71 3.50
C THR A 234 -10.99 13.72 4.52
N GLY A 235 -11.23 14.00 5.81
CA GLY A 235 -10.62 13.31 6.96
C GLY A 235 -11.38 12.11 7.50
N ASP A 236 -12.63 11.94 7.05
CA ASP A 236 -13.54 10.86 7.42
C ASP A 236 -14.37 10.53 6.19
N ILE A 237 -13.81 9.80 5.23
CA ILE A 237 -14.53 9.49 4.01
C ILE A 237 -15.77 8.64 4.41
N PRO A 238 -17.01 9.16 4.27
CA PRO A 238 -18.17 8.56 4.90
C PRO A 238 -18.49 7.19 4.31
N PHE A 239 -18.86 6.25 5.16
CA PHE A 239 -19.11 4.83 4.85
C PHE A 239 -20.20 4.56 3.79
N THR A 240 -20.96 5.56 3.34
CA THR A 240 -22.35 5.35 2.88
C THR A 240 -22.75 6.01 1.56
N LYS A 241 -21.85 6.54 0.73
CA LYS A 241 -22.23 7.12 -0.57
C LYS A 241 -21.39 6.59 -1.74
N VAL A 242 -21.75 5.41 -2.25
CA VAL A 242 -21.19 4.86 -3.48
C VAL A 242 -22.30 4.15 -4.27
N VAL A 243 -22.74 4.80 -5.36
CA VAL A 243 -23.69 4.26 -6.33
C VAL A 243 -22.91 3.59 -7.47
N LEU A 244 -23.12 2.29 -7.68
CA LEU A 244 -22.54 1.50 -8.76
C LEU A 244 -23.29 1.75 -10.08
N LEU A 245 -22.61 2.32 -11.07
CA LEU A 245 -23.01 2.36 -12.49
C LEU A 245 -21.80 1.95 -13.36
N PRO A 246 -22.00 1.42 -14.58
CA PRO A 246 -21.45 0.12 -14.96
C PRO A 246 -20.00 0.09 -15.47
N ILE A 247 -19.09 -0.44 -14.63
CA ILE A 247 -18.14 -1.50 -15.02
C ILE A 247 -18.69 -2.81 -14.41
N THR A 248 -19.90 -3.18 -14.84
CA THR A 248 -20.74 -4.22 -14.22
C THR A 248 -20.39 -5.61 -14.74
N LYS A 249 -19.57 -6.33 -13.98
CA LYS A 249 -19.79 -7.74 -13.54
C LYS A 249 -18.56 -8.31 -12.81
N SER A 250 -17.35 -7.87 -13.16
CA SER A 250 -16.10 -8.47 -12.64
C SER A 250 -15.65 -7.97 -11.26
N ILE A 251 -15.87 -6.70 -10.95
CA ILE A 251 -15.47 -6.11 -9.66
C ILE A 251 -16.43 -6.52 -8.54
N ASN A 252 -17.70 -6.80 -8.81
CA ASN A 252 -18.64 -7.22 -7.76
C ASN A 252 -18.32 -8.60 -7.15
N TYR A 253 -17.66 -9.50 -7.89
CA TYR A 253 -17.19 -10.78 -7.33
C TYR A 253 -15.95 -10.57 -6.45
N TRP A 254 -15.06 -9.66 -6.84
CA TRP A 254 -13.88 -9.33 -6.04
C TRP A 254 -14.20 -8.42 -4.87
N CYS A 255 -15.07 -7.41 -4.96
CA CYS A 255 -15.61 -6.71 -3.80
C CYS A 255 -16.29 -7.68 -2.80
N LYS A 256 -16.83 -8.81 -3.23
CA LYS A 256 -17.36 -9.83 -2.30
C LYS A 256 -16.29 -10.76 -1.70
N LEU A 257 -15.14 -10.94 -2.36
CA LEU A 257 -13.96 -11.65 -1.83
C LEU A 257 -13.02 -10.73 -1.01
N PHE A 258 -13.01 -9.43 -1.33
CA PHE A 258 -12.38 -8.33 -0.61
C PHE A 258 -13.05 -8.02 0.74
N TYR A 259 -14.16 -8.70 1.04
CA TYR A 259 -14.85 -8.57 2.31
C TYR A 259 -13.92 -8.87 3.49
N VAL A 260 -12.79 -9.56 3.25
CA VAL A 260 -12.10 -10.23 4.34
C VAL A 260 -10.74 -9.68 4.80
N ALA A 261 -9.95 -9.04 3.94
CA ALA A 261 -8.81 -8.27 4.48
C ALA A 261 -9.17 -6.87 4.90
N LEU A 262 -10.38 -6.45 4.55
CA LEU A 262 -10.60 -5.07 4.23
C LEU A 262 -11.97 -4.61 4.67
N HIS A 263 -12.28 -4.87 5.94
CA HIS A 263 -12.98 -3.85 6.72
C HIS A 263 -12.35 -2.45 6.54
N TYR A 264 -11.08 -2.41 6.11
CA TYR A 264 -10.24 -1.29 5.77
C TYR A 264 -10.26 -0.83 4.28
N GLN A 265 -10.09 -1.70 3.27
CA GLN A 265 -10.03 -1.34 1.84
C GLN A 265 -11.16 -1.84 0.93
N GLN A 266 -12.22 -2.41 1.52
CA GLN A 266 -13.56 -2.37 0.96
C GLN A 266 -14.03 -0.91 0.90
N ARG A 267 -13.62 -0.08 1.87
CA ARG A 267 -13.97 1.35 1.94
C ARG A 267 -13.21 2.18 0.92
N VAL A 268 -11.90 1.99 0.78
CA VAL A 268 -11.09 2.61 -0.29
C VAL A 268 -11.52 2.12 -1.66
N ALA A 269 -11.72 0.80 -1.85
CA ALA A 269 -12.26 0.28 -3.10
C ALA A 269 -13.62 0.91 -3.38
N ASN A 270 -14.53 1.00 -2.41
CA ASN A 270 -15.80 1.68 -2.61
C ASN A 270 -15.62 3.17 -2.99
N ILE A 271 -14.69 3.91 -2.38
CA ILE A 271 -14.43 5.32 -2.74
C ILE A 271 -13.89 5.42 -4.18
N LEU A 272 -12.91 4.59 -4.53
CA LEU A 272 -12.35 4.52 -5.88
C LEU A 272 -13.37 4.02 -6.91
N LEU A 273 -14.31 3.17 -6.51
CA LEU A 273 -15.39 2.65 -7.35
C LEU A 273 -16.59 3.59 -7.43
N SER A 274 -16.75 4.50 -6.46
CA SER A 274 -17.74 5.59 -6.50
C SER A 274 -17.36 6.68 -7.47
N GLN A 275 -16.04 6.86 -7.64
CA GLN A 275 -15.47 7.78 -8.60
C GLN A 275 -15.15 6.96 -9.85
N ALA A 276 -16.14 6.78 -10.73
CA ALA A 276 -16.07 6.02 -12.00
C ALA A 276 -14.97 6.47 -13.00
N LYS A 277 -14.03 7.30 -12.57
CA LYS A 277 -12.96 7.91 -13.35
C LYS A 277 -11.59 7.28 -13.09
N ALA A 278 -11.39 6.60 -11.95
CA ALA A 278 -10.12 5.92 -11.67
C ALA A 278 -9.90 4.74 -12.61
N ARG A 279 -8.87 4.81 -13.45
CA ARG A 279 -8.44 3.70 -14.32
C ARG A 279 -7.16 3.03 -13.84
N ARG A 280 -6.47 3.65 -12.89
CA ARG A 280 -5.20 3.19 -12.32
C ARG A 280 -5.17 3.37 -10.82
N ILE A 281 -4.73 2.32 -10.14
CA ILE A 281 -4.46 2.33 -8.71
C ILE A 281 -2.97 2.14 -8.52
N VAL A 282 -2.32 3.09 -7.86
CA VAL A 282 -0.92 3.00 -7.44
C VAL A 282 -0.89 2.73 -5.95
N VAL A 283 -0.20 1.69 -5.52
CA VAL A 283 -0.09 1.29 -4.12
C VAL A 283 1.37 1.40 -3.70
N VAL A 284 1.60 2.10 -2.59
CA VAL A 284 2.87 2.19 -1.89
C VAL A 284 2.65 1.74 -0.45
N THR A 285 3.39 0.72 -0.02
CA THR A 285 3.27 0.15 1.32
C THR A 285 4.58 0.29 2.05
N TYR A 286 4.57 0.94 3.21
CA TYR A 286 5.74 1.10 4.06
C TYR A 286 5.78 0.01 5.11
#